data_AF-A0A949ZQ22-F1
#
_entry.id   AF-A0A949ZQ22-F1
#
_cell.length_a   1.000
_cell.length_b   1.000
_cell.length_c   1.000
_cell.angle_alpha   90.00
_cell.angle_beta   90.00
_cell.angle_gamma   90.00
#
_symmetry.space_group_name_H-M   'P 1'
#
loop_
_entity.id
_entity.type
_entity.pdbx_description
1 polymer ?
#
loop_
_entity_poly.entity_id
_entity_poly.type
_entity_poly.pdbx_seq_one_letter_code
_entity_poly.pdbx_strand_id
1 'polypeptide(L)'
;MKKAVVVFVSALFVFFLFSRFASAQSTPAASPKEAASTAKFIPVSEIHAGMKGVAYTVFEGTRPEAMDVEVLGILRNTNGPRGDLILVRLGGAKAEYAGVVAGMSGSPVYFSGRLAGAVSFRIGQFSKEAIAGVTPIEEMLEINEMDRTVPAEAGTGGGRQDAARPAAGQSVRNEVSAGGAAAASGYANYLQPIDTPLVFSGFSEETIKRFAPKFASAGIVPVMGIGGVSPEKQPEPLVPGSAVSAVLVRGDMDIAATCTVTYVDPERLLACGHPILQYGPVDIPMTKAQVLATLPSPLNAFKIVNATEEVGTFVQDRHTGILGRFGRQPEMIPVTLSIHGGAHPKQYHFEVLNNAKLTPLAMSATVFNALQGMNETGESITYRLQGQINVSGYSPVSLQNMFAPLDGNIPTGMAVALAVGEHFGRIFENSFTTPKVTGVDLEFDLVNERRSARLETTRTDVTEARPGDEIVIEAVLRPYRGEPIVRQIPVKIPTSAPKGMLRILVSDGETLDRMGRAGNVPGGTKLDLASTIALLNKEHANDRLYVSLLENNPQALVEDKVMP
;
A
#
# COMPACT_ATOMS: atom_id res chain seq x y z
N MET A 1 -9.74 -83.24 33.27
CA MET A 1 -10.10 -84.63 32.90
C MET A 1 -11.17 -84.58 31.81
N LYS A 2 -10.92 -85.22 30.65
CA LYS A 2 -11.83 -85.98 29.75
C LYS A 2 -13.30 -85.48 29.66
N LYS A 3 -13.98 -85.22 28.54
CA LYS A 3 -13.98 -85.75 27.15
C LYS A 3 -15.03 -84.93 26.35
N ALA A 4 -14.77 -84.51 25.11
CA ALA A 4 -15.23 -85.11 23.83
C ALA A 4 -16.76 -85.03 23.56
N VAL A 5 -17.24 -84.20 22.63
CA VAL A 5 -17.53 -84.47 21.18
C VAL A 5 -18.80 -85.30 20.97
N VAL A 6 -19.76 -84.80 20.18
CA VAL A 6 -20.38 -85.48 19.01
C VAL A 6 -21.13 -84.45 18.14
N VAL A 7 -20.90 -84.61 16.83
CA VAL A 7 -21.44 -83.91 15.64
C VAL A 7 -22.74 -84.56 15.19
N PHE A 8 -23.69 -83.81 14.60
CA PHE A 8 -24.48 -84.35 13.48
C PHE A 8 -24.99 -83.24 12.54
N VAL A 9 -24.81 -83.50 11.24
CA VAL A 9 -25.21 -82.70 10.07
C VAL A 9 -26.42 -83.35 9.42
N SER A 10 -27.39 -82.55 8.97
CA SER A 10 -28.32 -82.75 7.83
C SER A 10 -29.47 -81.74 7.99
N ALA A 11 -30.17 -81.18 7.01
CA ALA A 11 -30.02 -80.94 5.58
C ALA A 11 -31.38 -80.32 5.15
N LEU A 12 -31.36 -79.25 4.36
CA LEU A 12 -32.43 -78.76 3.45
C LEU A 12 -33.89 -78.70 3.96
N PHE A 13 -34.43 -77.48 4.03
CA PHE A 13 -35.71 -77.20 3.36
C PHE A 13 -35.67 -75.79 2.75
N VAL A 14 -35.86 -75.75 1.43
CA VAL A 14 -36.01 -74.55 0.60
C VAL A 14 -37.47 -74.12 0.67
N PHE A 15 -37.73 -72.85 1.02
CA PHE A 15 -38.96 -72.17 0.63
C PHE A 15 -38.62 -70.76 0.15
N PHE A 16 -38.81 -70.55 -1.15
CA PHE A 16 -38.76 -69.26 -1.82
C PHE A 16 -39.95 -68.40 -1.38
N LEU A 17 -39.70 -67.17 -0.92
CA LEU A 17 -40.68 -66.09 -0.98
C LEU A 17 -39.98 -64.81 -1.45
N PHE A 18 -40.45 -64.34 -2.60
CA PHE A 18 -40.07 -63.08 -3.23
C PHE A 18 -40.38 -61.90 -2.31
N SER A 19 -39.42 -60.99 -2.15
CA SER A 19 -39.70 -59.59 -1.81
C SER A 19 -38.63 -58.71 -2.47
N ARG A 20 -39.12 -57.77 -3.27
CA ARG A 20 -38.34 -56.80 -4.05
C ARG A 20 -37.58 -55.86 -3.11
N PHE A 21 -36.27 -55.70 -3.33
CA PHE A 21 -35.52 -54.55 -2.82
C PHE A 21 -35.01 -53.72 -3.99
N ALA A 22 -35.44 -52.46 -4.00
CA ALA A 22 -34.99 -51.40 -4.87
C ALA A 22 -33.52 -51.04 -4.56
N SER A 23 -32.72 -50.81 -5.60
CA SER A 23 -31.36 -50.30 -5.48
C SER A 23 -31.37 -48.88 -4.93
N ALA A 24 -30.90 -48.70 -3.69
CA ALA A 24 -30.47 -47.40 -3.19
C ALA A 24 -28.99 -47.21 -3.53
N GLN A 25 -28.69 -46.17 -4.30
CA GLN A 25 -27.34 -45.73 -4.61
C GLN A 25 -26.64 -45.30 -3.32
N SER A 26 -25.48 -45.91 -3.03
CA SER A 26 -24.60 -45.53 -1.93
C SER A 26 -23.88 -44.22 -2.27
N THR A 27 -24.19 -43.15 -1.57
CA THR A 27 -23.37 -41.94 -1.50
C THR A 27 -22.01 -42.31 -0.87
N PRO A 28 -20.86 -41.86 -1.41
CA PRO A 28 -19.57 -42.13 -0.77
C PRO A 28 -19.48 -41.30 0.51
N ALA A 29 -19.34 -42.00 1.65
CA ALA A 29 -19.04 -41.40 2.93
C ALA A 29 -17.63 -40.79 2.89
N ALA A 30 -17.51 -39.52 3.29
CA ALA A 30 -16.24 -38.84 3.45
C ALA A 30 -15.35 -39.58 4.46
N SER A 31 -14.05 -39.63 4.15
CA SER A 31 -13.03 -40.34 4.92
C SER A 31 -12.92 -39.78 6.36
N PRO A 32 -12.66 -40.60 7.39
CA PRO A 32 -12.58 -40.16 8.80
C PRO A 32 -11.49 -39.13 9.12
N LYS A 33 -10.63 -38.78 8.14
CA LYS A 33 -9.55 -37.80 8.27
C LYS A 33 -10.03 -36.35 8.06
N GLU A 34 -11.16 -36.15 7.41
CA GLU A 34 -11.76 -34.83 7.12
C GLU A 34 -12.65 -34.33 8.28
N ALA A 35 -13.28 -35.24 9.01
CA ALA A 35 -14.14 -34.93 10.15
C ALA A 35 -13.38 -34.47 11.43
N ALA A 36 -12.04 -34.59 11.45
CA ALA A 36 -11.21 -34.23 12.60
C ALA A 36 -10.68 -32.77 12.55
N SER A 37 -10.76 -32.08 11.40
CA SER A 37 -10.31 -30.67 11.27
C SER A 37 -11.42 -29.66 11.60
N THR A 38 -12.70 -30.04 11.45
CA THR A 38 -13.87 -29.21 11.71
C THR A 38 -14.16 -28.97 13.20
N ALA A 39 -13.56 -29.77 14.11
CA ALA A 39 -13.74 -29.58 15.55
C ALA A 39 -13.11 -28.29 16.10
N LYS A 40 -12.25 -27.61 15.32
CA LYS A 40 -11.56 -26.37 15.73
C LYS A 40 -12.32 -25.10 15.37
N PHE A 41 -13.24 -25.16 14.42
CA PHE A 41 -13.96 -24.00 13.87
C PHE A 41 -15.46 -24.15 14.10
N ILE A 42 -16.17 -23.04 14.31
CA ILE A 42 -17.64 -23.02 14.38
C ILE A 42 -18.18 -22.38 13.11
N PRO A 43 -19.03 -23.08 12.33
CA PRO A 43 -19.62 -22.51 11.13
C PRO A 43 -20.64 -21.44 11.48
N VAL A 44 -20.79 -20.43 10.61
CA VAL A 44 -21.73 -19.31 10.84
C VAL A 44 -23.17 -19.79 11.03
N SER A 45 -23.54 -20.93 10.43
CA SER A 45 -24.87 -21.54 10.58
C SER A 45 -25.20 -22.02 12.01
N GLU A 46 -24.18 -22.27 12.84
CA GLU A 46 -24.38 -22.68 14.24
C GLU A 46 -24.42 -21.50 15.21
N ILE A 47 -24.12 -20.29 14.75
CA ILE A 47 -24.07 -19.07 15.57
C ILE A 47 -25.45 -18.41 15.61
N HIS A 48 -25.90 -17.98 16.79
CA HIS A 48 -27.20 -17.32 16.97
C HIS A 48 -27.13 -16.21 18.03
N ALA A 49 -28.09 -15.28 18.00
CA ALA A 49 -28.18 -14.21 18.99
C ALA A 49 -28.25 -14.75 20.43
N GLY A 50 -27.65 -14.02 21.37
CA GLY A 50 -27.50 -14.40 22.78
C GLY A 50 -26.43 -15.45 23.06
N MET A 51 -25.77 -16.00 22.03
CA MET A 51 -24.65 -16.92 22.22
C MET A 51 -23.47 -16.18 22.88
N LYS A 52 -22.92 -16.78 23.94
CA LYS A 52 -21.78 -16.23 24.68
C LYS A 52 -20.47 -16.91 24.28
N GLY A 53 -19.41 -16.13 24.23
CA GLY A 53 -18.08 -16.56 23.84
C GLY A 53 -16.98 -15.72 24.48
N VAL A 54 -15.77 -15.89 23.98
CA VAL A 54 -14.58 -15.18 24.44
C VAL A 54 -13.77 -14.69 23.24
N ALA A 55 -13.25 -13.47 23.32
CA ALA A 55 -12.27 -12.94 22.39
C ALA A 55 -10.93 -12.70 23.08
N TYR A 56 -9.83 -12.73 22.33
CA TYR A 56 -8.49 -12.47 22.89
C TYR A 56 -7.80 -11.29 22.20
N THR A 57 -7.25 -10.37 22.98
CA THR A 57 -6.43 -9.26 22.44
C THR A 57 -5.38 -8.84 23.47
N VAL A 58 -4.29 -8.22 23.02
CA VAL A 58 -3.34 -7.55 23.92
C VAL A 58 -3.79 -6.11 24.17
N PHE A 59 -4.14 -5.75 25.41
CA PHE A 59 -4.37 -4.34 25.79
C PHE A 59 -3.08 -3.63 26.23
N GLU A 60 -2.15 -4.38 26.82
CA GLU A 60 -0.86 -3.91 27.30
C GLU A 60 0.15 -5.08 27.36
N GLY A 61 1.42 -4.82 27.12
CA GLY A 61 2.48 -5.80 27.05
C GLY A 61 2.42 -6.64 25.77
N THR A 62 2.56 -7.96 25.93
CA THR A 62 2.62 -8.94 24.81
C THR A 62 1.64 -10.09 24.98
N ARG A 63 1.02 -10.23 26.16
CA ARG A 63 0.18 -11.36 26.50
C ARG A 63 -1.28 -11.09 26.12
N PRO A 64 -1.93 -11.97 25.33
CA PRO A 64 -3.35 -11.83 25.06
C PRO A 64 -4.20 -12.00 26.32
N GLU A 65 -5.20 -11.15 26.47
CA GLU A 65 -6.17 -11.14 27.55
C GLU A 65 -7.56 -11.49 27.00
N ALA A 66 -8.35 -12.19 27.80
CA ALA A 66 -9.72 -12.58 27.45
C ALA A 66 -10.69 -11.40 27.61
N MET A 67 -11.67 -11.34 26.71
CA MET A 67 -12.82 -10.42 26.75
C MET A 67 -14.09 -11.22 26.53
N ASP A 68 -15.16 -10.88 27.24
CA ASP A 68 -16.45 -11.53 27.06
C ASP A 68 -17.05 -11.12 25.71
N VAL A 69 -17.77 -12.04 25.07
CA VAL A 69 -18.44 -11.79 23.80
C VAL A 69 -19.88 -12.28 23.88
N GLU A 70 -20.82 -11.46 23.43
CA GLU A 70 -22.22 -11.84 23.24
C GLU A 70 -22.64 -11.55 21.80
N VAL A 71 -23.20 -12.54 21.11
CA VAL A 71 -23.72 -12.39 19.75
C VAL A 71 -25.02 -11.59 19.78
N LEU A 72 -25.06 -10.48 19.04
CA LEU A 72 -26.25 -9.67 18.83
C LEU A 72 -27.05 -10.16 17.61
N GLY A 73 -26.38 -10.67 16.59
CA GLY A 73 -27.01 -11.21 15.39
C GLY A 73 -26.01 -11.51 14.27
N ILE A 74 -26.52 -11.95 13.13
CA ILE A 74 -25.73 -12.18 11.91
C ILE A 74 -26.25 -11.23 10.83
N LEU A 75 -25.36 -10.39 10.30
CA LEU A 75 -25.65 -9.51 9.18
C LEU A 75 -25.21 -10.22 7.89
N ARG A 76 -26.17 -10.65 7.08
CA ARG A 76 -25.89 -11.44 5.87
C ARG A 76 -25.58 -10.54 4.68
N ASN A 77 -24.56 -10.89 3.89
CA ASN A 77 -24.11 -10.16 2.70
C ASN A 77 -23.74 -8.68 2.95
N THR A 78 -23.34 -8.34 4.18
CA THR A 78 -23.05 -6.96 4.55
C THR A 78 -21.59 -6.59 4.24
N ASN A 79 -20.69 -7.57 4.22
CA ASN A 79 -19.30 -7.41 3.82
C ASN A 79 -19.08 -7.85 2.35
N GLY A 80 -20.02 -7.49 1.47
CA GLY A 80 -20.05 -7.92 0.07
C GLY A 80 -20.86 -9.21 -0.19
N PRO A 81 -20.97 -9.65 -1.46
CA PRO A 81 -21.75 -10.84 -1.81
C PRO A 81 -21.20 -12.09 -1.11
N ARG A 82 -22.04 -12.76 -0.32
CA ARG A 82 -21.67 -13.90 0.56
C ARG A 82 -20.66 -13.56 1.67
N GLY A 83 -20.39 -12.28 1.93
CA GLY A 83 -19.59 -11.82 3.06
C GLY A 83 -20.50 -11.54 4.25
N ASP A 84 -20.61 -12.50 5.15
CA ASP A 84 -21.43 -12.38 6.35
C ASP A 84 -20.63 -11.71 7.48
N LEU A 85 -21.34 -11.08 8.40
CA LEU A 85 -20.72 -10.46 9.57
C LEU A 85 -21.44 -10.88 10.84
N ILE A 86 -20.68 -11.41 11.81
CA ILE A 86 -21.23 -11.74 13.12
C ILE A 86 -21.17 -10.47 13.97
N LEU A 87 -22.33 -9.92 14.33
CA LEU A 87 -22.42 -8.74 15.16
C LEU A 87 -22.33 -9.15 16.63
N VAL A 88 -21.35 -8.60 17.36
CA VAL A 88 -21.11 -8.95 18.76
C VAL A 88 -20.98 -7.73 19.65
N ARG A 89 -21.32 -7.91 20.93
CA ARG A 89 -21.00 -7.00 22.02
C ARG A 89 -19.80 -7.55 22.77
N LEU A 90 -18.76 -6.72 22.91
CA LEU A 90 -17.60 -7.02 23.73
C LEU A 90 -17.87 -6.58 25.17
N GLY A 91 -17.55 -7.44 26.13
CA GLY A 91 -17.73 -7.22 27.55
C GLY A 91 -16.42 -7.34 28.34
N GLY A 92 -16.48 -6.94 29.60
CA GLY A 92 -15.34 -6.91 30.51
C GLY A 92 -14.75 -5.50 30.64
N ALA A 93 -14.23 -5.18 31.82
CA ALA A 93 -13.93 -3.81 32.24
C ALA A 93 -13.06 -3.01 31.24
N LYS A 94 -12.04 -3.65 30.65
CA LYS A 94 -11.16 -2.99 29.65
C LYS A 94 -11.88 -2.73 28.32
N ALA A 95 -12.63 -3.71 27.80
CA ALA A 95 -13.36 -3.58 26.54
C ALA A 95 -14.54 -2.60 26.65
N GLU A 96 -15.25 -2.61 27.77
CA GLU A 96 -16.34 -1.67 28.06
C GLU A 96 -15.84 -0.23 28.19
N TYR A 97 -14.64 -0.04 28.78
CA TYR A 97 -14.05 1.27 28.94
C TYR A 97 -13.40 1.81 27.65
N ALA A 98 -12.69 0.96 26.91
CA ALA A 98 -11.93 1.37 25.73
C ALA A 98 -12.73 1.31 24.42
N GLY A 99 -13.80 0.52 24.38
CA GLY A 99 -14.53 0.22 23.16
C GLY A 99 -13.75 -0.71 22.22
N VAL A 100 -14.10 -0.68 20.94
CA VAL A 100 -13.39 -1.41 19.88
C VAL A 100 -12.22 -0.56 19.40
N VAL A 101 -11.00 -0.89 19.78
CA VAL A 101 -9.80 -0.04 19.60
C VAL A 101 -9.06 -0.38 18.29
N ALA A 102 -8.50 0.63 17.62
CA ALA A 102 -7.59 0.42 16.49
C ALA A 102 -6.41 -0.47 16.90
N GLY A 103 -6.16 -1.53 16.12
CA GLY A 103 -5.20 -2.58 16.45
C GLY A 103 -5.78 -3.79 17.18
N MET A 104 -7.09 -3.80 17.50
CA MET A 104 -7.83 -5.01 17.89
C MET A 104 -8.28 -5.84 16.68
N SER A 105 -8.19 -5.29 15.47
CA SER A 105 -8.51 -6.04 14.25
C SER A 105 -7.73 -7.35 14.21
N GLY A 106 -8.42 -8.46 13.99
CA GLY A 106 -7.83 -9.80 14.06
C GLY A 106 -7.99 -10.51 15.40
N SER A 107 -8.55 -9.87 16.43
CA SER A 107 -8.76 -10.52 17.74
C SER A 107 -9.67 -11.76 17.57
N PRO A 108 -9.18 -12.97 17.87
CA PRO A 108 -9.91 -14.19 17.58
C PRO A 108 -11.08 -14.35 18.55
N VAL A 109 -12.24 -14.69 18.00
CA VAL A 109 -13.50 -14.90 18.73
C VAL A 109 -13.84 -16.37 18.76
N TYR A 110 -14.12 -16.90 19.95
CA TYR A 110 -14.43 -18.30 20.18
C TYR A 110 -15.82 -18.48 20.78
N PHE A 111 -16.57 -19.44 20.26
CA PHE A 111 -17.81 -19.93 20.87
C PHE A 111 -17.66 -21.42 21.17
N SER A 112 -17.93 -21.82 22.43
CA SER A 112 -17.72 -23.19 22.89
C SER A 112 -16.32 -23.75 22.58
N GLY A 113 -15.29 -22.90 22.69
CA GLY A 113 -13.88 -23.27 22.42
C GLY A 113 -13.51 -23.43 20.94
N ARG A 114 -14.46 -23.21 20.02
CA ARG A 114 -14.22 -23.25 18.57
C ARG A 114 -14.07 -21.84 18.01
N LEU A 115 -13.09 -21.63 17.14
CA LEU A 115 -12.82 -20.32 16.53
C LEU A 115 -13.93 -19.99 15.53
N ALA A 116 -14.55 -18.82 15.71
CA ALA A 116 -15.63 -18.30 14.90
C ALA A 116 -15.16 -17.29 13.85
N GLY A 117 -14.11 -16.54 14.16
CA GLY A 117 -13.64 -15.46 13.30
C GLY A 117 -12.76 -14.44 14.02
N ALA A 118 -12.60 -13.28 13.38
CA ALA A 118 -11.81 -12.17 13.86
C ALA A 118 -12.66 -10.92 14.05
N VAL A 119 -12.49 -10.23 15.18
CA VAL A 119 -12.97 -8.84 15.34
C VAL A 119 -12.37 -7.98 14.21
N SER A 120 -13.21 -7.28 13.46
CA SER A 120 -12.81 -6.61 12.21
C SER A 120 -13.47 -5.26 11.96
N PHE A 121 -14.66 -5.01 12.51
CA PHE A 121 -15.38 -3.74 12.30
C PHE A 121 -15.77 -3.10 13.63
N ARG A 122 -15.73 -1.77 13.67
CA ARG A 122 -16.40 -0.96 14.70
C ARG A 122 -17.78 -0.57 14.18
N ILE A 123 -18.78 -0.62 15.07
CA ILE A 123 -20.17 -0.32 14.72
C ILE A 123 -20.57 1.03 15.33
N GLY A 124 -20.90 1.98 14.45
CA GLY A 124 -21.29 3.34 14.81
C GLY A 124 -20.14 4.26 15.25
N GLN A 125 -20.31 5.56 15.01
CA GLN A 125 -19.41 6.60 15.49
C GLN A 125 -19.83 7.07 16.89
N PHE A 126 -18.89 7.22 17.83
CA PHE A 126 -19.14 7.62 19.22
C PHE A 126 -20.08 6.68 20.01
N SER A 127 -20.15 5.40 19.62
CA SER A 127 -20.91 4.40 20.38
C SER A 127 -20.39 4.30 21.82
N LYS A 128 -21.31 4.30 22.78
CA LYS A 128 -21.00 4.04 24.21
C LYS A 128 -20.86 2.55 24.52
N GLU A 129 -21.27 1.70 23.58
CA GLU A 129 -21.19 0.25 23.72
C GLU A 129 -20.10 -0.29 22.80
N ALA A 130 -19.33 -1.24 23.29
CA ALA A 130 -18.27 -1.91 22.54
C ALA A 130 -18.87 -2.94 21.56
N ILE A 131 -19.53 -2.47 20.51
CA ILE A 131 -20.11 -3.32 19.47
C ILE A 131 -19.10 -3.48 18.33
N ALA A 132 -18.81 -4.73 18.00
CA ALA A 132 -17.90 -5.10 16.94
C ALA A 132 -18.59 -5.97 15.87
N GLY A 133 -18.12 -5.85 14.63
CA GLY A 133 -18.31 -6.86 13.61
C GLY A 133 -17.17 -7.87 13.63
N VAL A 134 -17.51 -9.15 13.45
CA VAL A 134 -16.57 -10.27 13.38
C VAL A 134 -16.64 -10.89 11.99
N THR A 135 -15.51 -10.90 11.28
CA THR A 135 -15.35 -11.59 10.00
C THR A 135 -15.23 -13.09 10.26
N PRO A 136 -16.10 -13.93 9.66
CA PRO A 136 -16.08 -15.36 9.89
C PRO A 136 -14.75 -16.02 9.51
N ILE A 137 -14.32 -17.00 10.31
CA ILE A 137 -13.06 -17.73 10.07
C ILE A 137 -13.08 -18.48 8.73
N GLU A 138 -14.25 -18.96 8.30
CA GLU A 138 -14.43 -19.65 7.03
C GLU A 138 -13.98 -18.77 5.86
N GLU A 139 -14.39 -17.49 5.85
CA GLU A 139 -14.02 -16.50 4.83
C GLU A 139 -12.54 -16.09 4.91
N MET A 140 -11.95 -16.09 6.11
CA MET A 140 -10.52 -15.80 6.28
C MET A 140 -9.65 -16.95 5.77
N LEU A 141 -10.11 -18.20 5.91
CA LEU A 141 -9.39 -19.38 5.45
C LEU A 141 -9.36 -19.49 3.91
N GLU A 142 -10.26 -18.84 3.18
CA GLU A 142 -10.23 -18.76 1.71
C GLU A 142 -8.96 -18.07 1.18
N ILE A 143 -8.32 -17.21 1.98
CA ILE A 143 -7.05 -16.54 1.61
C ILE A 143 -5.98 -17.57 1.26
N ASN A 144 -6.04 -18.75 1.86
CA ASN A 144 -5.09 -19.84 1.66
C ASN A 144 -5.14 -20.38 0.23
N GLU A 145 -6.34 -20.48 -0.32
CA GLU A 145 -6.56 -20.99 -1.69
C GLU A 145 -6.04 -20.02 -2.74
N MET A 146 -5.94 -18.73 -2.38
CA MET A 146 -5.38 -17.68 -3.22
C MET A 146 -3.86 -17.59 -3.13
N ASP A 147 -3.26 -18.20 -2.10
CA ASP A 147 -1.82 -18.14 -1.87
C ASP A 147 -1.07 -19.16 -2.74
N ARG A 148 -0.29 -18.64 -3.69
CA ARG A 148 0.55 -19.43 -4.60
C ARG A 148 2.02 -19.48 -4.18
N THR A 149 2.35 -18.97 -2.99
CA THR A 149 3.74 -18.93 -2.50
C THR A 149 4.25 -20.28 -1.99
N VAL A 150 3.38 -21.29 -1.89
CA VAL A 150 3.77 -22.69 -1.72
C VAL A 150 4.03 -23.30 -3.11
N PRO A 151 5.14 -24.01 -3.34
CA PRO A 151 5.25 -24.88 -4.50
C PRO A 151 4.09 -25.87 -4.45
N ALA A 152 3.19 -25.85 -5.43
CA ALA A 152 2.17 -26.88 -5.55
C ALA A 152 2.88 -28.24 -5.50
N GLU A 153 2.50 -29.11 -4.56
CA GLU A 153 2.97 -30.50 -4.57
C GLU A 153 2.76 -31.02 -5.98
N ALA A 154 3.83 -31.55 -6.57
CA ALA A 154 3.91 -31.91 -7.98
C ALA A 154 2.86 -32.99 -8.35
N GLY A 155 1.65 -32.54 -8.65
CA GLY A 155 0.66 -33.30 -9.39
C GLY A 155 1.07 -33.33 -10.85
N THR A 156 1.52 -34.50 -11.30
CA THR A 156 1.85 -34.77 -12.71
C THR A 156 0.64 -34.50 -13.60
N GLY A 157 0.65 -33.35 -14.27
CA GLY A 157 -0.32 -32.96 -15.26
C GLY A 157 0.22 -31.80 -16.07
N GLY A 158 0.97 -32.10 -17.13
CA GLY A 158 1.48 -31.10 -18.06
C GLY A 158 0.32 -30.37 -18.75
N GLY A 159 0.02 -29.17 -18.26
CA GLY A 159 -0.88 -28.21 -18.90
C GLY A 159 -0.11 -26.94 -19.21
N ARG A 160 -0.12 -26.55 -20.49
CA ARG A 160 0.48 -25.32 -21.01
C ARG A 160 0.15 -24.11 -20.12
N GLN A 161 1.17 -23.33 -19.78
CA GLN A 161 1.01 -22.00 -19.20
C GLN A 161 0.41 -21.07 -20.26
N ASP A 162 -0.91 -21.03 -20.35
CA ASP A 162 -1.58 -19.94 -21.02
C ASP A 162 -1.59 -18.75 -20.06
N ALA A 163 -0.78 -17.75 -20.38
CA ALA A 163 -0.84 -16.44 -19.77
C ALA A 163 -2.24 -15.86 -20.03
N ALA A 164 -3.15 -16.07 -19.07
CA ALA A 164 -4.46 -15.44 -19.07
C ALA A 164 -4.24 -13.92 -18.99
N ARG A 165 -4.37 -13.25 -20.14
CA ARG A 165 -4.55 -11.80 -20.22
C ARG A 165 -5.70 -11.43 -19.28
N PRO A 166 -5.54 -10.46 -18.36
CA PRO A 166 -6.70 -9.90 -17.69
C PRO A 166 -7.63 -9.37 -18.78
N ALA A 167 -8.83 -9.92 -18.86
CA ALA A 167 -9.87 -9.34 -19.69
C ALA A 167 -10.01 -7.88 -19.26
N ALA A 168 -9.96 -6.97 -20.24
CA ALA A 168 -10.22 -5.56 -20.05
C ALA A 168 -11.66 -5.39 -19.55
N GLY A 169 -11.87 -5.53 -18.25
CA GLY A 169 -13.02 -5.00 -17.55
C GLY A 169 -12.91 -3.50 -17.68
N GLN A 170 -13.78 -2.90 -18.49
CA GLN A 170 -13.93 -1.46 -18.59
C GLN A 170 -14.00 -0.89 -17.18
N SER A 171 -12.92 -0.24 -16.75
CA SER A 171 -12.95 0.65 -15.61
C SER A 171 -13.93 1.75 -15.98
N VAL A 172 -15.17 1.63 -15.49
CA VAL A 172 -16.11 2.74 -15.50
C VAL A 172 -15.45 3.81 -14.62
N ARG A 173 -14.75 4.74 -15.27
CA ARG A 173 -14.32 6.00 -14.67
C ARG A 173 -15.59 6.76 -14.34
N ASN A 174 -16.12 6.56 -13.14
CA ASN A 174 -16.99 7.56 -12.55
C ASN A 174 -16.06 8.70 -12.10
N GLU A 175 -15.93 9.70 -12.96
CA GLU A 175 -15.55 11.04 -12.55
C GLU A 175 -16.59 11.53 -11.54
N VAL A 176 -16.32 11.31 -10.25
CA VAL A 176 -17.05 12.00 -9.19
C VAL A 176 -16.53 13.43 -9.21
N SER A 177 -17.20 14.25 -10.01
CA SER A 177 -17.07 15.70 -9.98
C SER A 177 -17.22 16.18 -8.54
N ALA A 178 -16.32 17.06 -8.10
CA ALA A 178 -16.18 17.58 -6.74
C ALA A 178 -17.34 18.52 -6.32
N GLY A 179 -18.57 18.05 -6.43
CA GLY A 179 -19.81 18.78 -6.13
C GLY A 179 -20.94 17.92 -5.54
N GLY A 180 -20.66 16.68 -5.10
CA GLY A 180 -21.70 15.72 -4.66
C GLY A 180 -21.42 14.99 -3.34
N ALA A 181 -20.49 15.47 -2.50
CA ALA A 181 -20.06 14.77 -1.28
C ALA A 181 -21.08 14.76 -0.11
N ALA A 182 -22.33 15.18 -0.34
CA ALA A 182 -23.34 15.29 0.72
C ALA A 182 -24.36 14.12 0.77
N ALA A 183 -24.37 13.21 -0.21
CA ALA A 183 -25.42 12.18 -0.33
C ALA A 183 -24.96 10.72 -0.14
N ALA A 184 -23.65 10.45 -0.05
CA ALA A 184 -23.12 9.10 0.22
C ALA A 184 -22.93 8.80 1.73
N SER A 185 -23.36 9.72 2.59
CA SER A 185 -23.09 9.74 4.04
C SER A 185 -24.01 8.85 4.90
N GLY A 186 -24.83 7.99 4.29
CA GLY A 186 -25.96 7.33 4.96
C GLY A 186 -25.69 5.95 5.57
N TYR A 187 -24.86 5.12 4.94
CA TYR A 187 -24.62 3.72 5.39
C TYR A 187 -23.17 3.45 5.83
N ALA A 188 -22.18 4.13 5.22
CA ALA A 188 -20.75 3.95 5.53
C ALA A 188 -20.33 4.44 6.94
N ASN A 189 -21.20 5.18 7.64
CA ASN A 189 -20.95 5.67 8.99
C ASN A 189 -21.29 4.67 10.10
N TYR A 190 -21.99 3.56 9.78
CA TYR A 190 -22.46 2.61 10.79
C TYR A 190 -21.66 1.31 10.83
N LEU A 191 -20.99 0.92 9.74
CA LEU A 191 -20.12 -0.24 9.66
C LEU A 191 -18.77 0.19 9.07
N GLN A 192 -17.77 0.36 9.93
CA GLN A 192 -16.43 0.78 9.52
C GLN A 192 -15.42 -0.31 9.91
N PRO A 193 -14.56 -0.78 9.00
CA PRO A 193 -13.42 -1.60 9.38
C PRO A 193 -12.67 -0.93 10.53
N ILE A 194 -12.19 -1.73 11.48
CA ILE A 194 -11.36 -1.22 12.57
C ILE A 194 -10.09 -0.68 11.94
N ASP A 195 -9.76 0.57 12.22
CA ASP A 195 -8.54 1.16 11.68
C ASP A 195 -7.31 0.34 12.12
N THR A 196 -6.41 0.08 11.18
CA THR A 196 -5.10 -0.48 11.50
C THR A 196 -4.18 0.68 11.87
N PRO A 197 -3.79 0.84 13.15
CA PRO A 197 -2.98 1.97 13.58
C PRO A 197 -1.68 1.98 12.80
N LEU A 198 -1.44 3.10 12.13
CA LEU A 198 -0.22 3.37 11.39
C LEU A 198 0.70 4.17 12.31
N VAL A 199 1.70 3.49 12.85
CA VAL A 199 2.70 4.05 13.74
C VAL A 199 3.81 4.65 12.90
N PHE A 200 4.15 5.91 13.17
CA PHE A 200 5.30 6.60 12.59
C PHE A 200 6.36 6.80 13.68
N SER A 201 7.57 6.31 13.45
CA SER A 201 8.71 6.48 14.34
C SER A 201 9.86 7.16 13.59
N GLY A 202 10.54 8.11 14.23
CA GLY A 202 11.54 8.94 13.56
C GLY A 202 10.94 10.05 12.66
N PHE A 203 9.62 10.25 12.68
CA PHE A 203 8.93 11.29 11.92
C PHE A 203 8.58 12.51 12.76
N SER A 204 8.66 13.67 12.14
CA SER A 204 8.17 14.92 12.71
C SER A 204 6.65 15.05 12.66
N GLU A 205 6.08 15.80 13.61
CA GLU A 205 4.63 16.02 13.70
C GLU A 205 4.04 16.59 12.40
N GLU A 206 4.76 17.52 11.77
CA GLU A 206 4.32 18.15 10.53
C GLU A 206 4.33 17.19 9.33
N THR A 207 5.28 16.25 9.28
CA THR A 207 5.26 15.20 8.27
C THR A 207 4.05 14.30 8.45
N ILE A 208 3.78 13.88 9.68
CA ILE A 208 2.64 13.01 9.99
C ILE A 208 1.34 13.70 9.61
N LYS A 209 1.13 14.97 10.00
CA LYS A 209 -0.08 15.74 9.64
C LYS A 209 -0.33 15.82 8.13
N ARG A 210 0.73 15.90 7.33
CA ARG A 210 0.65 16.04 5.87
C ARG A 210 0.46 14.73 5.13
N PHE A 211 1.09 13.65 5.60
CA PHE A 211 1.14 12.38 4.88
C PHE A 211 0.16 11.35 5.44
N ALA A 212 -0.23 11.41 6.71
CA ALA A 212 -1.24 10.51 7.25
C ALA A 212 -2.53 10.51 6.40
N PRO A 213 -3.18 11.65 6.07
CA PRO A 213 -4.38 11.65 5.23
C PRO A 213 -4.18 11.02 3.85
N LYS A 214 -2.96 11.08 3.30
CA LYS A 214 -2.63 10.44 2.02
C LYS A 214 -2.55 8.92 2.15
N PHE A 215 -1.97 8.41 3.23
CA PHE A 215 -2.02 6.98 3.57
C PHE A 215 -3.47 6.52 3.79
N ALA A 216 -4.30 7.36 4.43
CA ALA A 216 -5.75 7.13 4.58
C ALA A 216 -6.43 6.94 3.21
N SER A 217 -6.16 7.85 2.28
CA SER A 217 -6.72 7.77 0.92
C SER A 217 -6.22 6.57 0.12
N ALA A 218 -5.06 6.01 0.49
CA ALA A 218 -4.50 4.80 -0.12
C ALA A 218 -5.07 3.50 0.49
N GLY A 219 -5.96 3.61 1.48
CA GLY A 219 -6.63 2.48 2.15
C GLY A 219 -6.13 2.19 3.56
N ILE A 220 -5.03 2.82 4.01
CA ILE A 220 -4.51 2.66 5.37
C ILE A 220 -5.04 3.77 6.24
N VAL A 221 -6.12 3.56 7.01
CA VAL A 221 -6.60 4.61 7.91
C VAL A 221 -5.55 4.86 9.01
N PRO A 222 -4.87 6.01 9.00
CA PRO A 222 -3.82 6.30 9.96
C PRO A 222 -4.51 6.66 11.28
N VAL A 223 -4.49 5.76 12.24
CA VAL A 223 -4.59 6.25 13.61
C VAL A 223 -3.20 6.65 14.00
N MET A 224 -3.00 7.94 14.29
CA MET A 224 -1.69 8.46 14.72
C MET A 224 -1.34 7.78 16.04
N GLY A 225 -0.67 6.65 15.94
CA GLY A 225 -0.09 5.94 17.06
C GLY A 225 1.28 6.52 17.31
N ILE A 226 1.52 6.98 18.54
CA ILE A 226 2.88 7.06 19.04
C ILE A 226 3.37 5.62 19.17
N GLY A 227 4.60 5.36 18.79
CA GLY A 227 5.19 4.04 18.89
C GLY A 227 6.62 4.06 18.38
N GLY A 228 7.30 2.92 18.48
CA GLY A 228 8.73 2.82 18.22
C GLY A 228 9.12 1.49 17.61
N VAL A 229 10.43 1.33 17.46
CA VAL A 229 11.07 0.03 17.27
C VAL A 229 11.79 -0.31 18.57
N SER A 230 11.63 -1.53 19.06
CA SER A 230 12.35 -2.04 20.22
C SER A 230 13.24 -3.22 19.80
N PRO A 231 14.53 -3.25 20.21
CA PRO A 231 15.40 -4.39 19.96
C PRO A 231 15.11 -5.56 20.92
N GLU A 232 14.26 -5.36 21.93
CA GLU A 232 13.89 -6.40 22.88
C GLU A 232 13.03 -7.47 22.21
N LYS A 233 13.53 -8.71 22.24
CA LYS A 233 12.80 -9.86 21.70
C LYS A 233 11.65 -10.25 22.60
N GLN A 234 10.53 -10.61 21.99
CA GLN A 234 9.35 -11.07 22.72
C GLN A 234 9.36 -12.59 22.96
N PRO A 235 8.57 -13.08 23.94
CA PRO A 235 8.37 -14.51 24.12
C PRO A 235 7.90 -15.20 22.83
N GLU A 236 8.34 -16.45 22.65
CA GLU A 236 7.82 -17.38 21.63
C GLU A 236 6.81 -18.36 22.28
N PRO A 237 5.83 -18.88 21.52
CA PRO A 237 5.46 -18.52 20.16
C PRO A 237 4.48 -17.34 20.09
N LEU A 238 4.30 -16.76 18.90
CA LEU A 238 3.08 -16.00 18.62
C LEU A 238 1.85 -16.92 18.76
N VAL A 239 0.80 -16.43 19.41
CA VAL A 239 -0.44 -17.17 19.63
C VAL A 239 -1.64 -16.36 19.12
N PRO A 240 -2.81 -16.98 18.88
CA PRO A 240 -4.04 -16.25 18.62
C PRO A 240 -4.28 -15.18 19.71
N GLY A 241 -4.49 -13.93 19.28
CA GLY A 241 -4.63 -12.76 20.13
C GLY A 241 -3.35 -11.93 20.31
N SER A 242 -2.17 -12.42 19.89
CA SER A 242 -0.92 -11.65 19.91
C SER A 242 -0.97 -10.45 18.95
N ALA A 243 -0.23 -9.38 19.25
CA ALA A 243 -0.08 -8.25 18.34
C ALA A 243 1.03 -8.51 17.30
N VAL A 244 0.80 -8.12 16.05
CA VAL A 244 1.72 -8.32 14.91
C VAL A 244 1.70 -7.07 14.03
N SER A 245 2.86 -6.67 13.50
CA SER A 245 2.98 -5.47 12.66
C SER A 245 3.43 -5.81 11.25
N ALA A 246 2.81 -5.13 10.28
CA ALA A 246 3.18 -5.07 8.88
C ALA A 246 4.03 -3.81 8.66
N VAL A 247 5.31 -3.98 8.32
CA VAL A 247 6.28 -2.87 8.28
C VAL A 247 6.43 -2.31 6.86
N LEU A 248 6.08 -1.05 6.66
CA LEU A 248 6.14 -0.36 5.35
C LEU A 248 7.45 0.38 5.12
N VAL A 249 8.04 0.91 6.18
CA VAL A 249 9.38 1.54 6.19
C VAL A 249 10.10 1.06 7.44
N ARG A 250 11.38 0.74 7.35
CA ARG A 250 12.23 0.39 8.50
C ARG A 250 13.63 0.97 8.46
N GLY A 251 14.21 1.31 9.61
CA GLY A 251 15.60 1.80 9.73
C GLY A 251 15.67 3.08 10.56
N ASP A 252 16.29 4.13 10.01
CA ASP A 252 16.32 5.45 10.69
C ASP A 252 14.93 6.14 10.75
N MET A 253 13.97 5.64 9.97
CA MET A 253 12.57 6.02 9.96
C MET A 253 11.73 4.74 9.86
N ASP A 254 10.64 4.67 10.61
CA ASP A 254 9.76 3.50 10.58
C ASP A 254 8.29 3.90 10.36
N ILE A 255 7.62 3.10 9.53
CA ILE A 255 6.18 3.17 9.34
C ILE A 255 5.65 1.74 9.45
N ALA A 256 4.83 1.46 10.45
CA ALA A 256 4.30 0.11 10.69
C ALA A 256 2.80 0.12 10.99
N ALA A 257 2.09 -0.85 10.44
CA ALA A 257 0.65 -1.05 10.63
C ALA A 257 0.43 -2.27 11.55
N THR A 258 -0.20 -2.10 12.71
CA THR A 258 -0.33 -3.19 13.70
C THR A 258 -1.73 -3.78 13.77
N CYS A 259 -1.84 -5.10 13.67
CA CYS A 259 -3.05 -5.88 13.88
C CYS A 259 -2.87 -6.91 15.01
N THR A 260 -3.92 -7.70 15.23
CA THR A 260 -3.92 -8.88 16.10
C THR A 260 -3.92 -10.15 15.25
N VAL A 261 -3.27 -11.19 15.74
CA VAL A 261 -3.24 -12.53 15.14
C VAL A 261 -4.54 -13.26 15.44
N THR A 262 -5.22 -13.78 14.40
CA THR A 262 -6.47 -14.54 14.53
C THR A 262 -6.22 -16.04 14.64
N TYR A 263 -5.36 -16.57 13.78
CA TYR A 263 -5.11 -18.01 13.66
C TYR A 263 -3.63 -18.25 13.44
N VAL A 264 -3.10 -19.32 14.02
CA VAL A 264 -1.70 -19.73 13.89
C VAL A 264 -1.66 -21.24 13.67
N ASP A 265 -0.85 -21.67 12.71
CA ASP A 265 -0.38 -23.03 12.55
C ASP A 265 1.17 -23.03 12.47
N PRO A 266 1.85 -24.19 12.31
CA PRO A 266 3.31 -24.23 12.27
C PRO A 266 3.98 -23.45 11.14
N GLU A 267 3.29 -23.18 10.03
CA GLU A 267 3.87 -22.56 8.83
C GLU A 267 3.46 -21.09 8.66
N ARG A 268 2.30 -20.72 9.20
CA ARG A 268 1.65 -19.46 8.86
C ARG A 268 0.71 -18.96 9.95
N LEU A 269 0.32 -17.70 9.79
CA LEU A 269 -0.71 -17.07 10.57
C LEU A 269 -1.71 -16.31 9.68
N LEU A 270 -2.91 -16.11 10.21
CA LEU A 270 -3.87 -15.12 9.72
C LEU A 270 -3.93 -13.99 10.75
N ALA A 271 -3.92 -12.75 10.27
CA ALA A 271 -4.01 -11.56 11.09
C ALA A 271 -4.92 -10.53 10.44
N CYS A 272 -5.35 -9.55 11.23
CA CYS A 272 -6.45 -8.64 10.89
C CYS A 272 -7.73 -9.43 10.55
N GLY A 273 -8.90 -8.79 10.59
CA GLY A 273 -10.13 -9.41 10.06
C GLY A 273 -10.66 -8.68 8.82
N HIS A 274 -9.82 -7.87 8.19
CA HIS A 274 -10.12 -7.00 7.05
C HIS A 274 -8.80 -6.74 6.29
N PRO A 275 -8.83 -6.13 5.09
CA PRO A 275 -7.60 -5.84 4.36
C PRO A 275 -6.86 -4.68 5.01
N ILE A 276 -5.53 -4.64 4.90
CA ILE A 276 -4.76 -3.41 5.18
C ILE A 276 -4.86 -2.49 3.95
N LEU A 277 -4.66 -3.05 2.75
CA LEU A 277 -4.63 -2.34 1.46
C LEU A 277 -5.48 -3.03 0.40
N GLN A 278 -5.74 -4.33 0.57
CA GLN A 278 -6.39 -5.21 -0.39
C GLN A 278 -5.62 -5.33 -1.71
N TYR A 279 -4.28 -5.34 -1.66
CA TYR A 279 -3.42 -5.43 -2.86
C TYR A 279 -3.20 -6.84 -3.37
N GLY A 280 -3.75 -7.84 -2.68
CA GLY A 280 -3.59 -9.22 -3.06
C GLY A 280 -2.22 -9.75 -2.66
N PRO A 281 -1.40 -10.30 -3.58
CA PRO A 281 -0.04 -10.71 -3.24
C PRO A 281 0.77 -9.50 -2.76
N VAL A 282 1.42 -9.65 -1.62
CA VAL A 282 2.27 -8.63 -0.99
C VAL A 282 3.55 -9.28 -0.47
N ASP A 283 4.55 -8.47 -0.13
CA ASP A 283 5.81 -8.96 0.45
C ASP A 283 6.22 -7.99 1.56
N ILE A 284 5.41 -7.96 2.63
CA ILE A 284 5.53 -6.98 3.72
C ILE A 284 6.17 -7.66 4.95
N PRO A 285 7.27 -7.14 5.51
CA PRO A 285 7.85 -7.68 6.72
C PRO A 285 6.82 -7.84 7.84
N MET A 286 6.78 -9.02 8.44
CA MET A 286 5.92 -9.37 9.55
C MET A 286 6.76 -9.42 10.82
N THR A 287 6.51 -8.49 11.74
CA THR A 287 7.20 -8.40 13.03
C THR A 287 6.25 -8.67 14.18
N LYS A 288 6.80 -9.13 15.31
CA LYS A 288 6.05 -9.10 16.57
C LYS A 288 5.87 -7.67 17.05
N ALA A 289 4.89 -7.44 17.92
CA ALA A 289 4.54 -6.10 18.36
C ALA A 289 4.23 -6.05 19.86
N GLN A 290 4.77 -5.07 20.59
CA GLN A 290 4.52 -4.87 22.01
C GLN A 290 3.54 -3.71 22.16
N VAL A 291 2.44 -3.92 22.86
CA VAL A 291 1.47 -2.86 23.15
C VAL A 291 1.93 -2.14 24.42
N LEU A 292 2.40 -0.91 24.31
CA LEU A 292 2.80 -0.13 25.48
C LEU A 292 1.59 0.38 26.26
N ALA A 293 0.53 0.77 25.54
CA ALA A 293 -0.71 1.24 26.14
C ALA A 293 -1.86 1.16 25.14
N THR A 294 -3.08 1.01 25.65
CA THR A 294 -4.32 1.20 24.89
C THR A 294 -4.97 2.51 25.31
N LEU A 295 -5.12 3.45 24.38
CA LEU A 295 -5.74 4.73 24.65
C LEU A 295 -7.22 4.71 24.27
N PRO A 296 -8.14 4.85 25.24
CA PRO A 296 -9.55 4.98 24.98
C PRO A 296 -9.85 6.38 24.41
N SER A 297 -10.75 6.46 23.42
CA SER A 297 -11.23 7.73 22.91
C SER A 297 -12.55 7.52 22.18
N PRO A 298 -13.56 8.38 22.41
CA PRO A 298 -14.83 8.30 21.70
C PRO A 298 -14.68 8.65 20.21
N LEU A 299 -13.64 9.41 19.86
CA LEU A 299 -13.31 9.76 18.48
C LEU A 299 -12.43 8.67 17.84
N ASN A 300 -11.21 8.46 18.37
CA ASN A 300 -10.19 7.58 17.80
C ASN A 300 -9.43 6.83 18.91
N ALA A 301 -9.94 5.68 19.35
CA ALA A 301 -9.23 4.80 20.28
C ALA A 301 -8.17 3.96 19.54
N PHE A 302 -6.92 3.88 20.06
CA PHE A 302 -5.82 3.12 19.44
C PHE A 302 -4.81 2.54 20.45
N LYS A 303 -3.99 1.60 19.98
CA LYS A 303 -2.83 1.06 20.70
C LYS A 303 -1.56 1.84 20.36
N ILE A 304 -0.76 2.17 21.38
CA ILE A 304 0.66 2.60 21.24
C ILE A 304 1.49 1.33 21.20
N VAL A 305 2.28 1.16 20.14
CA VAL A 305 2.93 -0.11 19.84
C VAL A 305 4.40 0.08 19.49
N ASN A 306 5.24 -0.81 20.01
CA ASN A 306 6.60 -1.00 19.51
C ASN A 306 6.65 -2.21 18.57
N ALA A 307 7.10 -2.02 17.34
CA ALA A 307 7.52 -3.14 16.50
C ALA A 307 8.81 -3.74 17.06
N THR A 308 8.94 -5.06 17.00
CA THR A 308 10.08 -5.80 17.58
C THR A 308 10.74 -6.67 16.50
N GLU A 309 11.08 -7.93 16.79
CA GLU A 309 11.78 -8.79 15.84
C GLU A 309 10.90 -9.21 14.65
N GLU A 310 11.53 -9.36 13.48
CA GLU A 310 10.94 -9.98 12.30
C GLU A 310 10.79 -11.49 12.52
N VAL A 311 9.59 -11.99 12.21
CA VAL A 311 9.23 -13.41 12.33
C VAL A 311 8.85 -14.03 10.99
N GLY A 312 8.71 -13.21 9.93
CA GLY A 312 8.44 -13.68 8.60
C GLY A 312 7.91 -12.58 7.68
N THR A 313 6.99 -12.94 6.80
CA THR A 313 6.46 -12.01 5.78
C THR A 313 4.97 -12.21 5.58
N PHE A 314 4.22 -11.10 5.52
CA PHE A 314 2.87 -11.11 4.98
C PHE A 314 2.93 -11.27 3.46
N VAL A 315 2.29 -12.32 2.96
CA VAL A 315 2.31 -12.72 1.55
C VAL A 315 0.98 -12.47 0.82
N GLN A 316 -0.11 -12.31 1.57
CA GLN A 316 -1.41 -11.97 1.04
C GLN A 316 -2.07 -10.88 1.89
N ASP A 317 -2.72 -9.94 1.21
CA ASP A 317 -3.58 -8.91 1.78
C ASP A 317 -4.90 -8.90 1.00
N ARG A 318 -5.92 -9.52 1.60
CA ARG A 318 -7.20 -9.84 0.98
C ARG A 318 -8.34 -9.21 1.77
N HIS A 319 -9.52 -9.24 1.17
CA HIS A 319 -10.72 -8.61 1.72
C HIS A 319 -11.05 -9.05 3.16
N THR A 320 -10.74 -10.29 3.53
CA THR A 320 -11.10 -10.87 4.83
C THR A 320 -9.94 -10.90 5.83
N GLY A 321 -8.76 -10.42 5.46
CA GLY A 321 -7.59 -10.42 6.34
C GLY A 321 -6.26 -10.50 5.58
N ILE A 322 -5.18 -10.67 6.34
CA ILE A 322 -3.82 -10.85 5.81
C ILE A 322 -3.26 -12.22 6.22
N LEU A 323 -2.46 -12.83 5.34
CA LEU A 323 -1.79 -14.11 5.57
C LEU A 323 -0.29 -13.89 5.68
N GLY A 324 0.30 -14.33 6.79
CA GLY A 324 1.73 -14.29 7.07
C GLY A 324 2.36 -15.68 7.04
N ARG A 325 3.58 -15.78 6.53
CA ARG A 325 4.40 -17.01 6.55
C ARG A 325 5.62 -16.80 7.43
N PHE A 326 5.85 -17.73 8.34
CA PHE A 326 7.02 -17.68 9.23
C PHE A 326 8.31 -17.96 8.46
N GLY A 327 9.40 -17.31 8.85
CA GLY A 327 10.75 -17.57 8.31
C GLY A 327 10.99 -17.12 6.86
N ARG A 328 9.98 -16.64 6.15
CA ARG A 328 10.16 -15.99 4.84
C ARG A 328 10.82 -14.62 5.02
N GLN A 329 11.70 -14.27 4.10
CA GLN A 329 12.34 -12.95 4.05
C GLN A 329 11.65 -12.07 3.00
N PRO A 330 11.29 -10.82 3.33
CA PRO A 330 10.67 -9.88 2.40
C PRO A 330 11.71 -9.18 1.50
N GLU A 331 11.35 -8.86 0.26
CA GLU A 331 12.12 -7.99 -0.63
C GLU A 331 11.76 -6.51 -0.38
N MET A 332 12.61 -5.80 0.37
CA MET A 332 12.50 -4.36 0.60
C MET A 332 13.45 -3.58 -0.30
N ILE A 333 13.14 -2.30 -0.56
CA ILE A 333 13.99 -1.39 -1.34
C ILE A 333 14.91 -0.63 -0.38
N PRO A 334 16.23 -0.85 -0.40
CA PRO A 334 17.15 -0.08 0.42
C PRO A 334 17.28 1.35 -0.10
N VAL A 335 17.34 2.31 0.82
CA VAL A 335 17.46 3.75 0.55
C VAL A 335 18.57 4.34 1.39
N THR A 336 19.49 5.03 0.72
CA THR A 336 20.47 5.90 1.37
C THR A 336 20.17 7.34 0.98
N LEU A 337 19.94 8.19 1.98
CA LEU A 337 19.66 9.62 1.81
C LEU A 337 20.74 10.44 2.53
N SER A 338 21.52 11.20 1.77
CA SER A 338 22.59 12.06 2.28
C SER A 338 22.23 13.52 2.11
N ILE A 339 22.50 14.33 3.13
CA ILE A 339 22.24 15.78 3.18
C ILE A 339 23.54 16.50 3.52
N HIS A 340 23.94 17.41 2.65
CA HIS A 340 25.13 18.25 2.76
C HIS A 340 24.75 19.74 2.82
N GLY A 341 25.69 20.61 3.21
CA GLY A 341 25.49 22.07 3.24
C GLY A 341 24.78 22.64 4.49
N GLY A 342 24.33 21.78 5.41
CA GLY A 342 23.92 22.18 6.78
C GLY A 342 25.11 22.31 7.74
N ALA A 343 24.84 22.62 9.02
CA ALA A 343 25.88 22.69 10.05
C ALA A 343 26.69 21.39 10.18
N HIS A 344 26.02 20.25 10.00
CA HIS A 344 26.62 18.91 9.94
C HIS A 344 26.00 18.11 8.79
N PRO A 345 26.80 17.34 8.02
CA PRO A 345 26.26 16.36 7.10
C PRO A 345 25.38 15.35 7.85
N LYS A 346 24.22 15.02 7.29
CA LYS A 346 23.33 13.98 7.82
C LYS A 346 23.17 12.89 6.79
N GLN A 347 23.10 11.65 7.25
CA GLN A 347 22.84 10.50 6.40
C GLN A 347 21.78 9.63 7.07
N TYR A 348 20.83 9.17 6.28
CA TYR A 348 19.76 8.28 6.70
C TYR A 348 19.81 7.00 5.88
N HIS A 349 19.65 5.87 6.56
CA HIS A 349 19.57 4.53 5.98
C HIS A 349 18.25 3.89 6.41
N PHE A 350 17.43 3.56 5.43
CA PHE A 350 16.15 2.90 5.66
C PHE A 350 15.77 2.04 4.47
N GLU A 351 14.82 1.13 4.66
CA GLU A 351 14.25 0.32 3.60
C GLU A 351 12.75 0.62 3.48
N VAL A 352 12.24 0.64 2.25
CA VAL A 352 10.84 0.91 1.94
C VAL A 352 10.22 -0.32 1.26
N LEU A 353 8.97 -0.61 1.61
CA LEU A 353 8.17 -1.66 0.96
C LEU A 353 8.21 -1.49 -0.56
N ASN A 354 8.39 -2.59 -1.29
CA ASN A 354 8.27 -2.64 -2.74
C ASN A 354 6.81 -2.84 -3.16
N ASN A 355 6.09 -1.74 -3.39
CA ASN A 355 4.68 -1.75 -3.79
C ASN A 355 4.34 -0.52 -4.64
N ALA A 356 3.73 -0.75 -5.80
CA ALA A 356 3.44 0.30 -6.77
C ALA A 356 2.61 1.49 -6.24
N LYS A 357 1.78 1.28 -5.22
CA LYS A 357 0.93 2.33 -4.65
C LYS A 357 1.56 2.97 -3.40
N LEU A 358 2.25 2.20 -2.58
CA LEU A 358 2.81 2.71 -1.32
C LEU A 358 4.23 3.21 -1.41
N THR A 359 5.09 2.62 -2.24
CA THR A 359 6.48 3.08 -2.37
C THR A 359 6.57 4.55 -2.74
N PRO A 360 5.81 5.07 -3.74
CA PRO A 360 5.85 6.51 -4.06
C PRO A 360 5.49 7.39 -2.86
N LEU A 361 4.45 7.00 -2.12
CA LEU A 361 3.95 7.75 -0.97
C LEU A 361 4.93 7.70 0.22
N ALA A 362 5.47 6.51 0.52
CA ALA A 362 6.47 6.31 1.56
C ALA A 362 7.76 7.09 1.25
N MET A 363 8.23 7.07 0.00
CA MET A 363 9.38 7.86 -0.44
C MET A 363 9.14 9.36 -0.30
N SER A 364 7.96 9.87 -0.68
CA SER A 364 7.63 11.28 -0.44
C SER A 364 7.61 11.62 1.06
N ALA A 365 7.04 10.74 1.90
CA ALA A 365 6.98 10.99 3.33
C ALA A 365 8.38 11.00 3.98
N THR A 366 9.23 10.03 3.65
CA THR A 366 10.59 9.92 4.23
C THR A 366 11.52 11.03 3.72
N VAL A 367 11.46 11.38 2.44
CA VAL A 367 12.22 12.53 1.89
C VAL A 367 11.77 13.84 2.52
N PHE A 368 10.46 14.08 2.65
CA PHE A 368 9.97 15.29 3.30
C PHE A 368 10.41 15.36 4.76
N ASN A 369 10.36 14.24 5.47
CA ASN A 369 10.81 14.15 6.86
C ASN A 369 12.30 14.48 7.01
N ALA A 370 13.14 13.87 6.17
CA ALA A 370 14.58 14.05 6.20
C ALA A 370 15.00 15.49 5.89
N LEU A 371 14.28 16.18 5.00
CA LEU A 371 14.53 17.59 4.68
C LEU A 371 13.89 18.55 5.69
N GLN A 372 12.99 18.07 6.54
CA GLN A 372 12.34 18.92 7.52
C GLN A 372 13.28 19.28 8.67
N GLY A 373 13.19 20.52 9.16
CA GLY A 373 14.03 20.99 10.25
C GLY A 373 15.48 21.26 9.85
N MET A 374 15.84 21.11 8.57
CA MET A 374 17.16 21.51 8.07
C MET A 374 17.32 23.03 7.95
N ASN A 375 16.21 23.79 8.04
CA ASN A 375 16.25 25.25 8.04
C ASN A 375 16.54 25.83 9.42
N GLU A 376 17.81 25.78 9.81
CA GLU A 376 18.29 26.27 11.12
C GLU A 376 18.51 27.80 11.13
N THR A 377 18.73 28.43 9.96
CA THR A 377 19.09 29.85 9.85
C THR A 377 17.91 30.79 9.61
N GLY A 378 16.69 30.26 9.41
CA GLY A 378 15.50 31.05 9.11
C GLY A 378 15.52 31.74 7.74
N GLU A 379 16.57 31.52 6.95
CA GLU A 379 16.70 32.02 5.59
C GLU A 379 16.03 31.06 4.59
N SER A 380 15.79 31.54 3.37
CA SER A 380 15.24 30.72 2.30
C SER A 380 16.28 29.68 1.83
N ILE A 381 15.96 28.40 1.86
CA ILE A 381 16.86 27.31 1.44
C ILE A 381 16.51 26.81 0.05
N THR A 382 17.52 26.74 -0.82
CA THR A 382 17.47 26.01 -2.09
C THR A 382 18.09 24.63 -1.92
N TYR A 383 17.42 23.60 -2.45
CA TYR A 383 17.91 22.22 -2.46
C TYR A 383 18.38 21.86 -3.87
N ARG A 384 19.61 21.35 -4.00
CA ARG A 384 20.03 20.63 -5.21
C ARG A 384 19.95 19.13 -4.93
N LEU A 385 19.15 18.45 -5.73
CA LEU A 385 18.98 16.99 -5.70
C LEU A 385 19.88 16.37 -6.77
N GLN A 386 20.68 15.39 -6.36
CA GLN A 386 21.35 14.43 -7.23
C GLN A 386 21.05 13.03 -6.70
N GLY A 387 20.78 12.07 -7.56
CA GLY A 387 20.45 10.74 -7.09
C GLY A 387 20.04 9.80 -8.20
N GLN A 388 19.74 8.56 -7.82
CA GLN A 388 19.36 7.51 -8.75
C GLN A 388 18.42 6.49 -8.11
N ILE A 389 17.54 5.93 -8.94
CA ILE A 389 16.72 4.76 -8.62
C ILE A 389 17.26 3.59 -9.44
N ASN A 390 17.79 2.58 -8.77
CA ASN A 390 18.34 1.39 -9.41
C ASN A 390 17.21 0.41 -9.74
N VAL A 391 17.05 0.09 -11.02
CA VAL A 391 16.01 -0.84 -11.52
C VAL A 391 16.69 -2.01 -12.22
N SER A 392 16.43 -3.23 -11.76
CA SER A 392 17.08 -4.44 -12.27
C SER A 392 16.82 -4.63 -13.77
N GLY A 393 17.88 -4.78 -14.55
CA GLY A 393 17.82 -4.97 -16.00
C GLY A 393 17.69 -3.69 -16.84
N TYR A 394 17.72 -2.51 -16.22
CA TYR A 394 17.62 -1.21 -16.89
C TYR A 394 18.73 -0.26 -16.44
N SER A 395 18.93 0.82 -17.18
CA SER A 395 19.75 1.95 -16.71
C SER A 395 19.12 2.57 -15.44
N PRO A 396 19.92 3.07 -14.48
CA PRO A 396 19.39 3.78 -13.33
C PRO A 396 18.54 4.98 -13.77
N VAL A 397 17.47 5.25 -13.02
CA VAL A 397 16.67 6.46 -13.22
C VAL A 397 17.35 7.61 -12.50
N SER A 398 17.86 8.58 -13.26
CA SER A 398 18.55 9.75 -12.74
C SER A 398 17.57 10.73 -12.14
N LEU A 399 17.89 11.24 -10.95
CA LEU A 399 17.17 12.30 -10.26
C LEU A 399 18.11 13.49 -10.12
N GLN A 400 17.98 14.49 -11.01
CA GLN A 400 18.80 15.69 -10.94
C GLN A 400 17.93 16.93 -11.09
N ASN A 401 17.82 17.74 -10.05
CA ASN A 401 17.03 18.96 -10.10
C ASN A 401 17.42 19.98 -9.02
N MET A 402 16.97 21.22 -9.15
CA MET A 402 17.13 22.28 -8.15
C MET A 402 15.75 22.82 -7.74
N PHE A 403 15.53 22.94 -6.44
CA PHE A 403 14.27 23.42 -5.86
C PHE A 403 14.56 24.63 -4.99
N ALA A 404 14.12 25.80 -5.42
CA ALA A 404 14.22 27.04 -4.65
C ALA A 404 12.85 27.42 -4.06
N PRO A 405 12.80 28.21 -2.98
CA PRO A 405 11.55 28.76 -2.48
C PRO A 405 10.90 29.66 -3.53
N LEU A 406 9.59 29.49 -3.71
CA LEU A 406 8.74 30.32 -4.58
C LEU A 406 7.79 31.12 -3.69
N ASP A 407 7.13 32.14 -4.23
CA ASP A 407 6.20 33.01 -3.47
C ASP A 407 4.87 32.31 -3.08
N GLY A 408 4.84 30.97 -3.09
CA GLY A 408 3.70 30.14 -2.73
C GLY A 408 3.84 29.50 -1.35
N ASN A 409 2.74 28.94 -0.85
CA ASN A 409 2.66 28.35 0.50
C ASN A 409 3.15 26.88 0.57
N ILE A 410 3.77 26.36 -0.49
CA ILE A 410 4.29 24.99 -0.49
C ILE A 410 5.76 25.05 0.00
N PRO A 411 6.10 24.40 1.13
CA PRO A 411 7.49 24.32 1.57
C PRO A 411 8.36 23.66 0.50
N THR A 412 9.55 24.18 0.24
CA THR A 412 10.43 23.65 -0.81
C THR A 412 10.75 22.17 -0.64
N GLY A 413 10.97 21.70 0.59
CA GLY A 413 11.15 20.27 0.88
C GLY A 413 9.94 19.40 0.50
N MET A 414 8.72 19.96 0.51
CA MET A 414 7.53 19.26 0.01
C MET A 414 7.57 19.15 -1.52
N ALA A 415 7.99 20.19 -2.24
CA ALA A 415 8.14 20.12 -3.69
C ALA A 415 9.15 19.04 -4.10
N VAL A 416 10.29 18.98 -3.39
CA VAL A 416 11.30 17.91 -3.56
C VAL A 416 10.69 16.52 -3.34
N ALA A 417 9.99 16.33 -2.20
CA ALA A 417 9.37 15.06 -1.85
C ALA A 417 8.32 14.58 -2.86
N LEU A 418 7.51 15.51 -3.39
CA LEU A 418 6.53 15.20 -4.43
C LEU A 418 7.20 14.83 -5.74
N ALA A 419 8.26 15.54 -6.14
CA ALA A 419 9.01 15.22 -7.35
C ALA A 419 9.63 13.82 -7.30
N VAL A 420 10.25 13.44 -6.16
CA VAL A 420 10.78 12.08 -5.96
C VAL A 420 9.65 11.04 -6.04
N GLY A 421 8.53 11.28 -5.35
CA GLY A 421 7.37 10.39 -5.40
C GLY A 421 6.81 10.21 -6.81
N GLU A 422 6.73 11.27 -7.61
CA GLU A 422 6.27 11.23 -9.00
C GLU A 422 7.15 10.32 -9.87
N HIS A 423 8.47 10.36 -9.70
CA HIS A 423 9.39 9.49 -10.43
C HIS A 423 9.14 8.01 -10.11
N PHE A 424 8.96 7.67 -8.83
CA PHE A 424 8.55 6.31 -8.44
C PHE A 424 7.22 5.93 -9.06
N GLY A 425 6.21 6.80 -8.98
CA GLY A 425 4.89 6.58 -9.57
C GLY A 425 4.98 6.21 -11.05
N ARG A 426 5.76 6.96 -11.83
CA ARG A 426 5.92 6.71 -13.27
C ARG A 426 6.58 5.38 -13.61
N ILE A 427 7.53 4.91 -12.81
CA ILE A 427 8.19 3.62 -13.01
C ILE A 427 7.21 2.49 -12.61
N PHE A 428 6.53 2.63 -11.46
CA PHE A 428 5.63 1.61 -10.91
C PHE A 428 4.30 1.48 -11.66
N GLU A 429 3.78 2.55 -12.27
CA GLU A 429 2.56 2.53 -13.08
C GLU A 429 2.79 1.98 -14.50
N ASN A 430 4.01 1.53 -14.83
CA ASN A 430 4.30 0.94 -16.12
C ASN A 430 3.38 -0.27 -16.39
N SER A 431 2.68 -0.22 -17.52
CA SER A 431 1.65 -1.21 -17.84
C SER A 431 2.18 -2.49 -18.51
N PHE A 432 3.48 -2.56 -18.80
CA PHE A 432 4.09 -3.69 -19.52
C PHE A 432 5.02 -4.52 -18.64
N THR A 433 5.67 -3.91 -17.65
CA THR A 433 6.62 -4.59 -16.79
C THR A 433 6.53 -4.05 -15.38
N THR A 434 6.39 -4.96 -14.41
CA THR A 434 6.53 -4.61 -12.99
C THR A 434 8.01 -4.33 -12.70
N PRO A 435 8.39 -3.11 -12.30
CA PRO A 435 9.78 -2.79 -12.04
C PRO A 435 10.30 -3.52 -10.79
N LYS A 436 11.51 -4.05 -10.86
CA LYS A 436 12.26 -4.51 -9.68
C LYS A 436 13.26 -3.44 -9.28
N VAL A 437 12.84 -2.55 -8.39
CA VAL A 437 13.73 -1.55 -7.79
C VAL A 437 14.65 -2.25 -6.79
N THR A 438 15.96 -2.08 -6.91
CA THR A 438 16.97 -2.75 -6.08
C THR A 438 17.66 -1.82 -5.09
N GLY A 439 17.49 -0.51 -5.24
CA GLY A 439 18.04 0.47 -4.31
C GLY A 439 17.84 1.91 -4.78
N VAL A 440 18.01 2.84 -3.85
CA VAL A 440 17.81 4.28 -4.08
C VAL A 440 18.92 5.04 -3.37
N ASP A 441 19.60 5.90 -4.12
CA ASP A 441 20.61 6.80 -3.58
C ASP A 441 20.15 8.25 -3.83
N LEU A 442 19.98 9.03 -2.77
CA LEU A 442 19.60 10.44 -2.85
C LEU A 442 20.64 11.31 -2.12
N GLU A 443 21.09 12.35 -2.78
CA GLU A 443 22.03 13.34 -2.26
C GLU A 443 21.42 14.75 -2.40
N PHE A 444 21.41 15.48 -1.30
CA PHE A 444 20.88 16.83 -1.22
C PHE A 444 21.96 17.82 -0.79
N ASP A 445 22.31 18.78 -1.65
CA ASP A 445 23.09 19.94 -1.25
C ASP A 445 22.18 21.09 -0.87
N LEU A 446 22.27 21.54 0.39
CA LEU A 446 21.56 22.70 0.87
C LEU A 446 22.35 23.97 0.57
N VAL A 447 21.65 24.95 0.01
CA VAL A 447 22.15 26.29 -0.23
C VAL A 447 21.30 27.25 0.59
N ASN A 448 21.90 27.92 1.57
CA ASN A 448 21.25 28.88 2.47
C ASN A 448 20.94 30.23 1.78
N GLU A 449 20.45 30.19 0.56
CA GLU A 449 20.04 31.35 -0.22
C GLU A 449 18.84 30.95 -1.11
N ARG A 450 17.90 31.88 -1.33
CA ARG A 450 16.87 31.71 -2.35
C ARG A 450 17.49 31.89 -3.74
N ARG A 451 17.77 30.79 -4.44
CA ARG A 451 18.26 30.83 -5.83
C ARG A 451 17.12 30.65 -6.82
N SER A 452 16.30 31.69 -6.92
CA SER A 452 15.21 31.78 -7.89
C SER A 452 15.34 33.05 -8.73
N ALA A 453 14.94 32.98 -10.00
CA ALA A 453 14.77 34.14 -10.86
C ALA A 453 13.43 34.09 -11.59
N ARG A 454 12.82 35.25 -11.81
CA ARG A 454 11.62 35.40 -12.64
C ARG A 454 12.02 35.80 -14.05
N LEU A 455 11.45 35.16 -15.06
CA LEU A 455 11.54 35.63 -16.44
C LEU A 455 10.60 36.84 -16.59
N GLU A 456 11.15 38.04 -16.77
CA GLU A 456 10.37 39.29 -16.90
C GLU A 456 9.95 39.53 -18.34
N THR A 457 10.92 39.47 -19.26
CA THR A 457 10.69 39.72 -20.67
C THR A 457 11.58 38.83 -21.54
N THR A 458 11.08 38.54 -22.73
CA THR A 458 11.81 37.85 -23.79
C THR A 458 11.54 38.57 -25.10
N ARG A 459 12.58 38.88 -25.86
CA ARG A 459 12.46 39.50 -27.18
C ARG A 459 13.48 38.90 -28.13
N THR A 460 13.10 38.83 -29.41
CA THR A 460 14.01 38.51 -30.49
C THR A 460 14.61 39.80 -31.06
N ASP A 461 15.81 39.71 -31.60
CA ASP A 461 16.46 40.78 -32.36
C ASP A 461 15.81 41.03 -33.72
N VAL A 462 15.13 40.02 -34.27
CA VAL A 462 14.41 40.07 -35.55
C VAL A 462 12.96 39.64 -35.42
N THR A 463 12.11 40.12 -36.33
CA THR A 463 10.69 39.68 -36.46
C THR A 463 10.49 38.61 -37.52
N GLU A 464 11.47 38.42 -38.42
CA GLU A 464 11.47 37.42 -39.49
C GLU A 464 12.85 36.76 -39.58
N ALA A 465 12.89 35.45 -39.86
CA ALA A 465 14.12 34.69 -40.02
C ALA A 465 13.96 33.63 -41.11
N ARG A 466 15.03 33.31 -41.83
CA ARG A 466 15.09 32.23 -42.83
C ARG A 466 15.59 30.94 -42.19
N PRO A 467 15.24 29.77 -42.75
CA PRO A 467 15.84 28.51 -42.34
C PRO A 467 17.37 28.57 -42.42
N GLY A 468 18.05 28.21 -41.34
CA GLY A 468 19.50 28.28 -41.21
C GLY A 468 20.04 29.59 -40.62
N ASP A 469 19.22 30.65 -40.53
CA ASP A 469 19.62 31.90 -39.88
C ASP A 469 19.89 31.69 -38.39
N GLU A 470 20.76 32.53 -37.83
CA GLU A 470 20.97 32.63 -36.39
C GLU A 470 20.29 33.90 -35.89
N ILE A 471 19.36 33.74 -34.94
CA ILE A 471 18.66 34.84 -34.27
C ILE A 471 19.12 34.93 -32.83
N VAL A 472 19.03 36.12 -32.22
CA VAL A 472 19.37 36.33 -30.81
C VAL A 472 18.10 36.53 -30.00
N ILE A 473 17.92 35.70 -28.98
CA ILE A 473 16.87 35.89 -27.98
C ILE A 473 17.47 36.60 -26.78
N GLU A 474 16.97 37.79 -26.49
CA GLU A 474 17.27 38.49 -25.26
C GLU A 474 16.22 38.14 -24.20
N ALA A 475 16.67 37.51 -23.12
CA ALA A 475 15.86 37.18 -21.96
C ALA A 475 16.32 38.01 -20.76
N VAL A 476 15.38 38.70 -20.11
CA VAL A 476 15.61 39.44 -18.87
C VAL A 476 15.14 38.59 -17.70
N LEU A 477 16.09 38.13 -16.90
CA LEU A 477 15.86 37.38 -15.68
C LEU A 477 15.99 38.33 -14.49
N ARG A 478 15.01 38.30 -13.58
CA ARG A 478 15.09 39.01 -12.30
C ARG A 478 15.30 38.03 -11.15
N PRO A 479 16.54 37.89 -10.63
CA PRO A 479 16.80 37.15 -9.40
C PRO A 479 16.03 37.72 -8.22
N TYR A 480 15.70 36.87 -7.25
CA TYR A 480 15.09 37.32 -6.00
C TYR A 480 16.02 38.30 -5.27
N ARG A 481 15.54 39.54 -5.05
CA ARG A 481 16.31 40.65 -4.44
C ARG A 481 17.65 40.95 -5.13
N GLY A 482 17.78 40.65 -6.42
CA GLY A 482 18.97 40.95 -7.22
C GLY A 482 18.69 41.94 -8.35
N GLU A 483 19.75 42.39 -9.03
CA GLU A 483 19.67 43.22 -10.25
C GLU A 483 19.27 42.41 -11.50
N PRO A 484 18.69 43.04 -12.54
CA PRO A 484 18.25 42.29 -13.71
C PRO A 484 19.45 41.72 -14.43
N ILE A 485 19.31 40.47 -14.85
CA ILE A 485 20.32 39.76 -15.62
C ILE A 485 19.80 39.64 -17.04
N VAL A 486 20.48 40.29 -17.98
CA VAL A 486 20.22 40.14 -19.41
C VAL A 486 21.03 38.96 -19.94
N ARG A 487 20.36 38.06 -20.66
CA ARG A 487 20.97 36.93 -21.36
C ARG A 487 20.65 37.03 -22.85
N GLN A 488 21.69 37.05 -23.67
CA GLN A 488 21.57 36.96 -25.12
C GLN A 488 21.88 35.52 -25.51
N ILE A 489 20.90 34.85 -26.10
CA ILE A 489 20.93 33.42 -26.41
C ILE A 489 20.84 33.28 -27.93
N PRO A 490 21.94 32.94 -28.62
CA PRO A 490 21.90 32.67 -30.04
C PRO A 490 21.13 31.37 -30.29
N VAL A 491 20.17 31.41 -31.21
CA VAL A 491 19.35 30.29 -31.62
C VAL A 491 19.44 30.14 -33.13
N LYS A 492 19.89 28.97 -33.56
CA LYS A 492 19.92 28.63 -34.98
C LYS A 492 18.57 28.09 -35.40
N ILE A 493 17.94 28.73 -36.38
CA ILE A 493 16.70 28.24 -36.99
C ILE A 493 17.03 26.98 -37.81
N PRO A 494 16.37 25.84 -37.57
CA PRO A 494 16.59 24.64 -38.35
C PRO A 494 16.43 24.90 -39.85
N THR A 495 17.29 24.30 -40.67
CA THR A 495 17.17 24.40 -42.13
C THR A 495 15.89 23.74 -42.67
N SER A 496 15.25 22.89 -41.86
CA SER A 496 13.97 22.24 -42.14
C SER A 496 12.75 23.07 -41.71
N ALA A 497 12.93 24.25 -41.11
CA ALA A 497 11.82 25.03 -40.56
C ALA A 497 10.81 25.40 -41.66
N PRO A 498 9.50 25.10 -41.47
CA PRO A 498 8.49 25.41 -42.47
C PRO A 498 8.22 26.92 -42.53
N LYS A 499 7.72 27.39 -43.68
CA LYS A 499 7.25 28.77 -43.81
C LYS A 499 6.04 29.00 -42.89
N GLY A 500 6.12 29.98 -42.00
CA GLY A 500 5.01 30.34 -41.12
C GLY A 500 5.46 30.99 -39.83
N MET A 501 4.57 30.99 -38.84
CA MET A 501 4.86 31.51 -37.50
C MET A 501 5.78 30.55 -36.75
N LEU A 502 6.98 31.01 -36.43
CA LEU A 502 7.89 30.32 -35.51
C LEU A 502 7.43 30.59 -34.06
N ARG A 503 7.22 29.53 -33.29
CA ARG A 503 6.90 29.63 -31.86
C ARG A 503 8.15 29.31 -31.07
N ILE A 504 8.65 30.27 -30.30
CA ILE A 504 9.79 30.06 -29.43
C ILE A 504 9.33 30.13 -27.99
N LEU A 505 9.61 29.08 -27.23
CA LEU A 505 9.38 29.00 -25.80
C LEU A 505 10.69 29.30 -25.08
N VAL A 506 10.63 30.21 -24.13
CA VAL A 506 11.71 30.45 -23.16
C VAL A 506 11.16 30.10 -21.79
N SER A 507 11.72 29.10 -21.13
CA SER A 507 11.14 28.56 -19.88
C SER A 507 12.19 27.90 -18.97
N ASP A 508 11.74 27.49 -17.78
CA ASP A 508 12.44 26.52 -16.95
C ASP A 508 12.28 25.08 -17.48
N GLY A 509 12.97 24.13 -16.83
CA GLY A 509 12.97 22.72 -17.20
C GLY A 509 11.61 22.06 -16.99
N GLU A 510 10.97 22.33 -15.84
CA GLU A 510 9.66 21.76 -15.51
C GLU A 510 8.58 22.15 -16.55
N THR A 511 8.54 23.42 -16.97
CA THR A 511 7.61 23.87 -18.00
C THR A 511 7.89 23.20 -19.34
N LEU A 512 9.16 23.05 -19.71
CA LEU A 512 9.57 22.37 -20.94
C LEU A 512 9.14 20.89 -20.93
N ASP A 513 9.43 20.18 -19.85
CA ASP A 513 9.11 18.75 -19.72
C ASP A 513 7.60 18.52 -19.67
N ARG A 514 6.85 19.38 -18.98
CA ARG A 514 5.38 19.31 -18.96
C ARG A 514 4.76 19.47 -20.34
N MET A 515 5.33 20.30 -21.21
CA MET A 515 4.87 20.44 -22.59
C MET A 515 5.15 19.20 -23.43
N GLY A 516 6.31 18.56 -23.24
CA GLY A 516 6.61 17.26 -23.85
C GLY A 516 5.64 16.16 -23.39
N ARG A 517 5.21 16.20 -22.13
CA ARG A 517 4.22 15.28 -21.57
C ARG A 517 2.80 15.53 -22.08
N ALA A 518 2.40 16.78 -22.30
CA ALA A 518 1.06 17.16 -22.78
C ALA A 518 0.75 16.65 -24.21
N GLY A 519 1.77 16.26 -24.99
CA GLY A 519 1.61 15.57 -26.27
C GLY A 519 1.13 14.12 -26.16
N ASN A 520 1.15 13.53 -24.97
CA ASN A 520 0.54 12.22 -24.71
C ASN A 520 -0.97 12.38 -24.54
N VAL A 521 -1.67 12.36 -25.67
CA VAL A 521 -3.14 12.36 -25.74
C VAL A 521 -3.70 11.21 -24.87
N PRO A 522 -4.82 11.41 -24.15
CA PRO A 522 -5.56 10.31 -23.52
C PRO A 522 -5.89 9.24 -24.58
N GLY A 523 -5.26 8.07 -24.49
CA GLY A 523 -5.36 6.99 -25.49
C GLY A 523 -4.09 6.76 -26.33
N GLY A 524 -3.04 7.55 -26.15
CA GLY A 524 -1.73 7.32 -26.77
C GLY A 524 -1.07 6.01 -26.29
N THR A 525 -0.21 5.44 -27.13
CA THR A 525 0.55 4.22 -26.83
C THR A 525 1.33 4.40 -25.53
N LYS A 526 1.03 3.57 -24.53
CA LYS A 526 1.80 3.56 -23.28
C LYS A 526 3.25 3.18 -23.59
N LEU A 527 4.20 3.85 -22.94
CA LEU A 527 5.62 3.53 -23.08
C LEU A 527 5.97 2.26 -22.29
N ASP A 528 6.88 1.45 -22.83
CA ASP A 528 7.52 0.37 -22.07
C ASP A 528 8.45 0.93 -20.99
N LEU A 529 8.90 0.07 -20.07
CA LEU A 529 9.67 0.54 -18.91
C LEU A 529 11.00 1.17 -19.33
N ALA A 530 11.70 0.59 -20.32
CA ALA A 530 12.95 1.16 -20.85
C ALA A 530 12.74 2.57 -21.42
N SER A 531 11.67 2.78 -22.20
CA SER A 531 11.35 4.08 -22.79
C SER A 531 10.88 5.08 -21.73
N THR A 532 10.13 4.64 -20.72
CA THR A 532 9.76 5.47 -19.56
C THR A 532 11.01 5.96 -18.84
N ILE A 533 11.96 5.07 -18.53
CA ILE A 533 13.23 5.42 -17.88
C ILE A 533 14.07 6.34 -18.76
N ALA A 534 14.17 6.05 -20.05
CA ALA A 534 14.91 6.90 -20.99
C ALA A 534 14.30 8.30 -21.11
N LEU A 535 12.98 8.45 -20.98
CA LEU A 535 12.31 9.75 -20.94
C LEU A 535 12.59 10.48 -19.62
N LEU A 536 12.51 9.80 -18.47
CA LEU A 536 12.84 10.36 -17.16
C LEU A 536 14.29 10.87 -17.11
N ASN A 537 15.23 10.10 -17.67
CA ASN A 537 16.65 10.47 -17.72
C ASN A 537 16.96 11.63 -18.67
N LYS A 538 15.98 12.07 -19.48
CA LYS A 538 16.09 13.23 -20.37
C LYS A 538 15.41 14.47 -19.82
N GLU A 539 14.83 14.40 -18.62
CA GLU A 539 14.21 15.54 -17.98
C GLU A 539 15.23 16.61 -17.63
N HIS A 540 14.76 17.85 -17.66
CA HIS A 540 15.57 19.04 -17.59
C HIS A 540 15.62 19.56 -16.14
N ALA A 541 16.83 19.80 -15.63
CA ALA A 541 17.01 20.40 -14.32
C ALA A 541 16.55 21.88 -14.31
N ASN A 542 15.96 22.32 -13.18
CA ASN A 542 15.48 23.69 -12.96
C ASN A 542 16.58 24.67 -12.50
N ASP A 543 17.82 24.48 -12.96
CA ASP A 543 18.95 25.37 -12.71
C ASP A 543 19.37 26.18 -13.96
N ARG A 544 18.63 26.06 -15.06
CA ARG A 544 18.93 26.66 -16.37
C ARG A 544 17.71 27.33 -17.00
N LEU A 545 17.98 28.24 -17.93
CA LEU A 545 16.99 28.80 -18.84
C LEU A 545 17.04 28.03 -20.15
N TYR A 546 15.90 27.49 -20.57
CA TYR A 546 15.78 26.73 -21.81
C TYR A 546 15.12 27.58 -22.89
N VAL A 547 15.61 27.42 -24.11
CA VAL A 547 15.03 28.03 -25.31
C VAL A 547 14.69 26.92 -26.28
N SER A 548 13.39 26.77 -26.58
CA SER A 548 12.87 25.70 -27.40
C SER A 548 12.10 26.26 -28.59
N LEU A 549 12.45 25.82 -29.78
CA LEU A 549 11.65 26.07 -30.98
C LEU A 549 10.53 25.03 -31.06
N LEU A 550 9.28 25.49 -31.04
CA LEU A 550 8.10 24.64 -31.12
C LEU A 550 7.62 24.58 -32.57
N GLU A 551 7.76 23.42 -33.19
CA GLU A 551 7.18 23.14 -34.49
C GLU A 551 5.78 22.55 -34.30
N ASN A 552 4.79 23.18 -34.95
CA ASN A 552 3.43 22.67 -34.96
C ASN A 552 3.33 21.65 -36.09
N ASN A 553 3.52 20.36 -35.79
CA ASN A 553 3.38 19.29 -36.77
C ASN A 553 2.01 18.62 -36.57
N PRO A 554 0.96 19.03 -37.30
CA PRO A 554 -0.38 18.45 -37.15
C PRO A 554 -0.37 17.00 -37.62
N GLN A 555 -0.23 16.05 -36.69
CA GLN A 555 -0.27 14.63 -37.03
C GLN A 555 -1.73 14.19 -37.22
N ALA A 556 -2.05 13.65 -38.39
CA ALA A 556 -3.31 12.94 -38.62
C ALA A 556 -3.06 11.44 -38.46
N LEU A 557 -3.85 10.78 -37.59
CA LEU A 557 -3.89 9.33 -37.50
C LEU A 557 -4.92 8.81 -38.49
N VAL A 558 -4.48 8.13 -39.55
CA VAL A 558 -5.34 7.40 -40.50
C VAL A 558 -4.94 5.93 -40.45
N GLU A 559 -5.87 5.03 -40.11
CA GLU A 559 -5.64 3.58 -40.03
C GLU A 559 -4.37 3.22 -39.23
N ASP A 560 -4.23 3.77 -38.02
CA ASP A 560 -3.09 3.56 -37.12
C ASP A 560 -1.71 4.00 -37.67
N LYS A 561 -1.68 4.80 -38.75
CA LYS A 561 -0.46 5.43 -39.26
C LYS A 561 -0.45 6.91 -38.95
N VAL A 562 0.64 7.36 -38.34
CA VAL A 562 0.96 8.77 -38.14
C VAL A 562 1.35 9.37 -39.48
N MET A 563 0.49 10.23 -40.04
CA MET A 563 0.77 11.00 -41.24
C MET A 563 1.17 12.43 -40.84
N PRO A 564 2.23 12.99 -41.47
CA PRO A 564 2.63 14.39 -41.25
C PRO A 564 1.62 15.39 -41.81
#